data_AF-A0A8T7EMV8-F1
#
_entry.id   AF-A0A8T7EMV8-F1
#
_cell.length_a   1.000
_cell.length_b   1.000
_cell.length_c   1.000
_cell.angle_alpha   90.00
_cell.angle_beta   90.00
_cell.angle_gamma   90.00
#
_symmetry.space_group_name_H-M   'P 1'
#
loop_
_entity.id
_entity.type
_entity.pdbx_description
1 polymer ?
#
loop_
_entity_poly.entity_id
_entity_poly.type
_entity_poly.pdbx_seq_one_letter_code
_entity_poly.pdbx_strand_id
1 'polypeptide(L)'
;MLPKLPSLNSENYINRELSAIEFNRRVLGLARDKDIPLLERIRYVSIVGSNLDEFYMVRVSSYIKKIRMEIDTARPDGFTPEQPRSHDP
;
A
#
# COMPACT_ATOMS: atom_id res chain seq x y z
N MET A 1 13.74 33.96 -10.38
CA MET A 1 12.38 33.39 -10.39
C MET A 1 12.51 31.89 -10.28
N LEU A 2 11.80 31.25 -9.34
CA LEU A 2 11.73 29.79 -9.31
C LEU A 2 10.90 29.29 -10.50
N PRO A 3 11.27 28.16 -11.13
CA PRO A 3 10.49 27.58 -12.21
C PRO A 3 9.09 27.20 -11.71
N LYS A 4 8.07 27.45 -12.54
CA LYS A 4 6.70 27.04 -12.23
C LYS A 4 6.64 25.51 -12.25
N LEU A 5 6.33 24.91 -11.10
CA LEU A 5 6.21 23.46 -10.99
C LEU A 5 5.01 22.96 -11.82
N PRO A 6 5.08 21.72 -12.35
CA PRO A 6 3.94 21.11 -13.03
C PRO A 6 2.73 20.98 -12.10
N SER A 7 1.53 21.14 -12.65
CA SER A 7 0.29 20.85 -11.93
C SER A 7 0.18 19.35 -11.68
N LEU A 8 -0.05 18.94 -10.44
CA LEU A 8 -0.26 17.55 -10.08
C LEU A 8 -1.74 17.17 -10.32
N ASN A 9 -1.97 16.03 -10.97
CA ASN A 9 -3.28 15.41 -11.16
C ASN A 9 -3.31 14.00 -10.52
N SER A 10 -4.47 13.33 -10.53
CA SER A 10 -4.63 12.01 -9.92
C SER A 10 -3.72 10.93 -10.51
N GLU A 11 -3.38 11.02 -11.79
CA GLU A 11 -2.46 10.10 -12.47
C GLU A 11 -1.02 10.24 -11.98
N ASN A 12 -0.68 11.36 -11.32
CA ASN A 12 0.62 11.57 -10.69
C ASN A 12 0.73 10.92 -9.30
N TYR A 13 -0.36 10.35 -8.77
CA TYR A 13 -0.40 9.72 -7.45
C TYR A 13 -0.68 8.22 -7.56
N ILE A 14 -0.02 7.45 -6.70
CA ILE A 14 -0.29 6.02 -6.53
C ILE A 14 -1.03 5.83 -5.21
N ASN A 15 -1.99 4.90 -5.19
CA ASN A 15 -2.67 4.53 -3.96
C ASN A 15 -1.67 4.01 -2.92
N ARG A 16 -1.63 4.67 -1.77
CA ARG A 16 -0.70 4.34 -0.67
C ARG A 16 -0.92 2.94 -0.10
N GLU A 17 -2.16 2.45 -0.11
CA GLU A 17 -2.48 1.12 0.43
C GLU A 17 -2.03 0.03 -0.52
N LEU A 18 -2.32 0.17 -1.82
CA LEU A 18 -1.78 -0.71 -2.87
C LEU A 18 -0.25 -0.69 -2.90
N SER A 19 0.36 0.48 -2.72
CA SER A 19 1.82 0.61 -2.64
C SER A 19 2.41 -0.18 -1.45
N ALA A 20 1.72 -0.20 -0.31
CA ALA A 20 2.14 -0.98 0.85
C ALA A 20 1.96 -2.50 0.62
N ILE A 21 0.90 -2.91 -0.08
CA ILE A 21 0.71 -4.31 -0.48
C ILE A 21 1.81 -4.75 -1.45
N GLU A 22 2.10 -3.97 -2.50
CA GLU A 22 3.16 -4.29 -3.47
C GLU A 22 4.56 -4.26 -2.85
N PHE A 23 4.80 -3.40 -1.86
CA PHE A 23 6.01 -3.46 -1.07
C PHE A 23 6.13 -4.80 -0.32
N ASN A 24 5.10 -5.20 0.42
CA ASN A 24 5.11 -6.47 1.16
C ASN A 24 5.23 -7.68 0.22
N ARG A 25 4.64 -7.62 -0.98
CA ARG A 25 4.79 -8.66 -2.01
C ARG A 25 6.24 -8.83 -2.45
N ARG A 26 6.98 -7.73 -2.64
CA ARG A 26 8.41 -7.76 -2.99
C ARG A 26 9.26 -8.30 -1.84
N VAL A 27 9.00 -7.91 -0.59
CA VAL A 27 9.70 -8.47 0.58
C VAL A 27 9.42 -9.98 0.73
N LEU A 28 8.18 -10.41 0.48
CA LEU A 28 7.83 -11.84 0.46
C LEU A 28 8.53 -12.58 -0.69
N GLY A 29 8.81 -11.91 -1.81
CA GLY A 29 9.65 -12.44 -2.89
C GLY A 29 11.05 -12.83 -2.38
N LEU A 30 11.67 -12.00 -1.55
CA LEU A 30 12.97 -12.30 -0.93
C LEU A 30 12.91 -13.53 -0.01
N ALA A 31 11.79 -13.74 0.69
CA ALA A 31 11.61 -14.96 1.50
C ALA A 31 11.52 -16.25 0.65
N ARG A 32 11.13 -16.13 -0.61
CA ARG A 32 10.97 -17.27 -1.55
C ARG A 32 12.22 -17.59 -2.36
N ASP A 33 13.14 -16.64 -2.46
CA ASP A 33 14.41 -16.82 -3.16
C ASP A 33 15.27 -17.89 -2.46
N LYS A 34 15.71 -18.90 -3.20
CA LYS A 34 16.53 -20.01 -2.65
C LYS A 34 18.02 -19.66 -2.56
N ASP A 35 18.45 -18.60 -3.24
CA ASP A 35 19.84 -18.11 -3.20
C ASP A 35 20.11 -17.27 -1.95
N ILE A 36 19.06 -16.87 -1.23
CA ILE A 36 19.15 -16.20 0.07
C ILE A 36 19.27 -17.24 1.19
N PRO A 37 20.19 -17.07 2.16
CA PRO A 37 20.34 -18.02 3.26
C PRO A 37 19.03 -18.19 4.06
N LEU A 38 18.83 -19.40 4.61
CA LEU A 38 17.55 -19.78 5.23
C LEU A 38 17.12 -18.83 6.35
N LEU A 39 18.05 -18.38 7.18
CA LEU A 39 17.74 -17.51 8.31
C LEU A 39 17.24 -16.13 7.86
N GLU A 40 17.85 -15.57 6.82
CA GLU A 40 17.48 -14.31 6.18
C GLU A 40 16.08 -14.40 5.58
N ARG A 41 15.74 -15.53 4.95
CA ARG A 41 14.38 -15.78 4.43
C ARG A 41 13.34 -15.81 5.53
N ILE A 42 13.63 -16.46 6.66
CA ILE A 42 12.76 -16.47 7.84
C ILE A 42 12.57 -15.04 8.36
N ARG A 43 13.64 -14.24 8.41
CA ARG A 43 13.57 -12.81 8.78
C ARG A 43 12.62 -12.03 7.87
N TYR A 44 12.69 -12.24 6.55
CA TYR A 44 11.75 -11.61 5.61
C TYR A 44 10.29 -12.03 5.82
N VAL A 45 10.02 -13.30 6.14
CA VAL A 45 8.67 -13.75 6.51
C VAL A 45 8.17 -13.00 7.76
N SER A 46 9.00 -12.90 8.79
CA SER A 46 8.64 -12.16 10.01
C SER A 46 8.37 -10.68 9.73
N ILE A 47 9.19 -10.03 8.90
CA ILE A 47 8.98 -8.63 8.49
C ILE A 47 7.63 -8.46 7.78
N VAL A 48 7.30 -9.34 6.83
CA VAL A 48 6.00 -9.30 6.13
C VAL A 48 4.85 -9.49 7.12
N GLY A 49 4.97 -10.43 8.05
CA GLY A 49 3.97 -10.65 9.11
C GLY A 49 3.69 -9.39 9.92
N SER A 50 4.73 -8.78 10.50
CA SER A 50 4.59 -7.55 11.30
C SER A 50 4.02 -6.38 10.50
N ASN A 51 4.45 -6.22 9.24
CA ASN A 51 3.93 -5.16 8.37
C ASN A 51 2.44 -5.37 8.04
N LEU A 52 2.02 -6.62 7.83
CA LEU A 52 0.61 -6.94 7.57
C LEU A 52 -0.25 -6.71 8.81
N ASP A 53 0.23 -7.09 10.00
CA ASP A 53 -0.49 -6.82 11.26
C ASP A 53 -0.74 -5.31 11.44
N GLU A 54 0.27 -4.47 11.22
CA GLU A 54 0.11 -3.01 11.25
C GLU A 54 -0.87 -2.53 10.17
N PHE A 55 -0.75 -3.05 8.95
CA PHE A 55 -1.63 -2.69 7.84
C PHE A 55 -3.11 -2.95 8.17
N TYR A 56 -3.42 -4.12 8.72
CA TYR A 56 -4.79 -4.46 9.11
C TYR A 56 -5.26 -3.63 10.30
N MET A 57 -4.47 -3.55 11.37
CA MET A 57 -4.88 -2.86 12.59
C MET A 57 -5.10 -1.36 12.36
N VAL A 58 -4.20 -0.71 11.61
CA VAL A 58 -4.23 0.75 11.43
C VAL A 58 -5.01 1.13 10.17
N ARG A 59 -4.66 0.55 9.02
CA ARG A 59 -5.11 1.09 7.72
C ARG A 59 -6.47 0.55 7.33
N VAL A 60 -6.69 -0.76 7.43
CA VAL A 60 -8.01 -1.36 7.13
C VAL A 60 -9.06 -0.82 8.10
N SER A 61 -8.77 -0.74 9.40
CA SER A 61 -9.66 -0.13 10.39
C SER A 61 -10.03 1.32 10.05
N SER A 62 -9.05 2.13 9.62
CA SER A 62 -9.28 3.51 9.21
C SER A 62 -10.16 3.60 7.96
N TYR A 63 -9.98 2.69 7.01
CA TYR A 63 -10.80 2.61 5.80
C TYR A 63 -12.25 2.23 6.10
N ILE A 64 -12.46 1.19 6.91
CA ILE A 64 -13.79 0.78 7.39
C ILE A 64 -14.49 1.92 8.13
N LYS A 65 -13.76 2.66 8.98
CA LYS A 65 -14.31 3.82 9.70
C LYS A 65 -14.80 4.91 8.74
N LYS A 66 -14.05 5.20 7.67
CA LYS A 66 -14.46 6.20 6.67
C LYS A 66 -15.71 5.80 5.92
N ILE A 67 -15.81 4.52 5.50
CA ILE A 67 -17.00 3.97 4.87
C ILE A 67 -18.21 4.10 5.80
N ARG A 68 -18.07 3.69 7.07
CA ARG A 68 -19.16 3.79 8.06
C ARG A 68 -19.59 5.23 8.38
N MET A 69 -18.71 6.21 8.15
CA MET A 69 -19.00 7.63 8.35
C MET A 69 -19.47 8.31 7.06
N GLU A 70 -19.67 7.56 5.97
CA GLU A 70 -20.07 8.07 4.65
C GLU A 70 -19.13 9.19 4.15
N ILE A 71 -17.85 9.09 4.51
CA ILE A 71 -16.83 10.04 4.06
C ILE A 71 -16.41 9.65 2.64
N ASP A 72 -17.00 10.31 1.64
CA ASP A 72 -16.76 10.05 0.22
C ASP A 72 -15.71 10.99 -0.41
N THR A 73 -14.80 11.53 0.42
CA THR A 73 -13.74 12.40 -0.12
C THR A 73 -12.73 11.57 -0.89
N ALA A 74 -12.64 11.83 -2.21
CA ALA A 74 -11.62 11.27 -3.07
C ALA A 74 -10.23 11.66 -2.55
N ARG A 75 -9.35 10.66 -2.47
CA ARG A 75 -7.94 10.85 -2.12
C ARG A 75 -7.18 11.47 -3.32
N PRO A 76 -5.93 11.94 -3.16
CA PRO A 76 -5.16 12.55 -4.26
C PRO A 76 -4.96 11.64 -5.48
N ASP A 77 -5.02 10.33 -5.30
CA ASP A 77 -5.03 9.29 -6.34
C ASP A 77 -6.39 9.15 -7.05
N GLY A 78 -7.39 9.96 -6.69
CA GLY A 78 -8.72 9.99 -7.28
C GLY A 78 -9.67 8.91 -6.77
N PHE A 79 -9.25 8.06 -5.82
CA PHE A 79 -10.07 6.96 -5.31
C PHE A 79 -10.84 7.34 -4.04
N THR A 80 -12.10 6.90 -3.97
CA THR A 80 -12.92 6.99 -2.76
C THR A 80 -12.74 5.74 -1.89
N PRO A 81 -13.16 5.79 -0.61
CA PRO A 81 -13.17 4.61 0.26
C PRO A 81 -14.07 3.47 -0.20
N GLU A 82 -14.92 3.64 -1.22
CA GLU A 82 -15.76 2.55 -1.76
C GLU A 82 -15.17 1.92 -3.02
N GLN A 83 -14.18 2.56 -3.65
CA GLN A 83 -13.55 2.11 -4.89
C GLN A 83 -12.08 1.71 -4.69
N PRO A 84 -11.76 0.60 -4.01
CA PRO A 84 -10.44 0.01 -4.07
C PRO A 84 -10.31 -0.76 -5.40
N ARG A 85 -9.76 -0.15 -6.45
CA ARG A 85 -9.46 -0.92 -7.68
C ARG A 85 -8.35 -1.93 -7.40
N SER A 86 -8.68 -3.21 -7.44
CA SER A 86 -7.77 -4.27 -7.88
C SER A 86 -7.82 -4.32 -9.41
N HIS A 87 -6.99 -3.54 -10.09
CA HIS A 87 -6.70 -3.78 -11.50
C HIS A 87 -5.25 -4.22 -11.60
N ASP A 88 -5.06 -5.55 -11.59
CA ASP A 88 -3.90 -6.17 -12.22
C ASP A 88 -4.15 -6.16 -13.74
N PRO A 89 -3.23 -5.67 -14.57
CA PRO A 89 -3.09 -6.14 -15.95
C PRO A 89 -2.51 -7.56 -16.00
#